data_AF-A0AAW7AJR1-F1
#
_entry.id   AF-A0AAW7AJR1-F1
#
_cell.length_a   1.000
_cell.length_b   1.000
_cell.length_c   1.000
_cell.angle_alpha   90.00
_cell.angle_beta   90.00
_cell.angle_gamma   90.00
#
_symmetry.space_group_name_H-M   'P 1'
#
loop_
_entity.id
_entity.type
_entity.pdbx_description
1 polymer ?
#
loop_
_entity_poly.entity_id
_entity_poly.type
_entity_poly.pdbx_seq_one_letter_code
_entity_poly.pdbx_strand_id
1 'polypeptide(L)'
;MKKTDKNASTIVLVLGVINIILGLLILFNIVTSTTFIVYLFAIWFIINALFNMFTVTPLEKSNKGFHIISVILNIITIIFGIILLFNPLMAAILVAIFMSAVFFIIGITYIIRALS
;
A
#
# COMPACT_ATOMS: atom_id res chain seq x y z
N MET A 1 -22.51 0.20 -24.01
CA MET A 1 -21.28 0.60 -23.27
C MET A 1 -21.54 1.51 -22.06
N LYS A 2 -22.72 2.11 -21.85
CA LYS A 2 -23.00 3.09 -20.77
C LYS A 2 -23.17 2.55 -19.32
N LYS A 3 -23.23 1.22 -19.12
CA LYS A 3 -23.51 0.60 -17.80
C LYS A 3 -22.25 0.42 -16.95
N THR A 4 -21.09 0.19 -17.57
CA THR A 4 -19.82 -0.03 -16.87
C THR A 4 -19.32 1.25 -16.20
N ASP A 5 -19.50 2.41 -16.84
CA ASP A 5 -19.06 3.71 -16.31
C ASP A 5 -19.90 4.16 -15.10
N LYS A 6 -21.21 3.88 -15.10
CA LYS A 6 -22.09 4.23 -13.97
C LYS A 6 -21.75 3.45 -12.70
N ASN A 7 -21.38 2.18 -12.86
CA ASN A 7 -20.97 1.34 -11.73
C ASN A 7 -19.62 1.80 -11.17
N ALA A 8 -18.65 2.11 -12.04
CA ALA A 8 -17.37 2.68 -11.62
C ALA A 8 -17.58 4.01 -10.88
N SER A 9 -18.43 4.91 -11.39
CA SER A 9 -18.71 6.19 -10.75
C SER A 9 -19.40 6.04 -9.38
N THR A 10 -20.31 5.06 -9.23
CA THR A 10 -20.95 4.77 -7.95
C THR A 10 -19.93 4.21 -6.94
N ILE A 11 -19.02 3.32 -7.37
CA ILE A 11 -17.97 2.77 -6.52
C ILE A 11 -17.04 3.88 -6.02
N VAL A 12 -16.62 4.80 -6.90
CA VAL A 12 -15.77 5.94 -6.51
C VAL A 12 -16.48 6.85 -5.50
N LEU A 13 -17.78 7.10 -5.68
CA LEU A 13 -18.56 7.91 -4.74
C LEU A 13 -18.68 7.23 -3.36
N VAL A 14 -18.99 5.94 -3.31
CA VAL A 14 -19.07 5.16 -2.07
C VAL A 14 -17.71 5.14 -1.37
N LEU A 15 -16.62 4.91 -2.11
CA LEU A 15 -15.26 4.98 -1.58
C LEU A 15 -14.96 6.37 -1.02
N GLY A 16 -15.35 7.44 -1.71
CA GLY A 16 -15.18 8.80 -1.23
C GLY A 16 -15.86 9.05 0.12
N VAL A 17 -17.12 8.62 0.26
CA VAL A 17 -17.87 8.76 1.53
C VAL A 17 -17.21 7.97 2.66
N ILE A 18 -16.80 6.71 2.39
CA ILE A 18 -16.09 5.88 3.38
C ILE A 18 -14.79 6.56 3.82
N ASN A 19 -14.00 7.10 2.89
CA ASN A 19 -12.74 7.78 3.20
C ASN A 19 -12.95 9.01 4.08
N ILE A 20 -13.99 9.81 3.84
CA ILE A 20 -14.32 10.98 4.67
C ILE A 20 -14.68 10.54 6.09
N ILE A 21 -15.51 9.51 6.25
CA ILE A 21 -15.90 8.97 7.55
C ILE A 21 -14.68 8.45 8.31
N LEU A 22 -13.81 7.68 7.64
CA LEU A 22 -12.57 7.17 8.22
C LEU A 22 -11.65 8.32 8.66
N GLY A 23 -11.52 9.36 7.84
CA GLY A 23 -10.72 10.54 8.18
C GLY A 23 -11.25 11.28 9.41
N LEU A 24 -12.56 11.46 9.52
CA LEU A 24 -13.19 12.10 10.69
C LEU A 24 -13.02 11.25 11.95
N LEU A 25 -13.24 9.93 11.86
CA LEU A 25 -13.01 9.01 12.98
C LEU A 25 -11.56 9.10 13.50
N ILE A 26 -10.61 9.25 12.58
CA ILE A 26 -9.19 9.39 12.91
C ILE A 26 -8.91 10.69 13.68
N LEU A 27 -9.53 11.81 13.26
CA LEU A 27 -9.32 13.12 13.87
C LEU A 27 -9.85 13.22 15.30
N PHE A 28 -10.98 12.57 15.61
CA PHE A 28 -11.63 12.72 16.91
C PHE A 28 -11.03 11.86 18.02
N ASN A 29 -10.20 10.85 17.72
CA ASN A 29 -9.56 10.01 18.74
C ASN A 29 -8.14 9.57 18.35
N ILE A 30 -7.16 10.46 18.49
CA ILE A 30 -5.77 10.24 18.04
C ILE A 30 -5.13 8.94 18.57
N VAL A 31 -5.38 8.58 19.84
CA VAL A 31 -4.76 7.39 20.45
C VAL A 31 -5.29 6.10 19.82
N THR A 32 -6.60 5.94 19.71
CA THR A 32 -7.18 4.78 19.02
C THR A 32 -6.87 4.81 17.52
N SER A 33 -6.76 6.00 16.95
CA SER A 33 -6.55 6.20 15.52
C SER A 33 -5.15 5.86 15.04
N THR A 34 -4.13 6.04 15.90
CA THR A 34 -2.74 5.67 15.55
C THR A 34 -2.65 4.17 15.33
N THR A 35 -3.20 3.36 16.23
CA THR A 35 -3.27 1.90 16.09
C THR A 35 -4.16 1.49 14.91
N PHE A 36 -5.27 2.18 14.69
CA PHE A 36 -6.17 1.92 13.56
C PHE A 36 -5.50 2.14 12.19
N ILE A 37 -4.75 3.24 12.03
CA ILE A 37 -3.99 3.53 10.80
C ILE A 37 -2.98 2.41 10.50
N VAL A 38 -2.31 1.92 11.54
CA VAL A 38 -1.35 0.84 11.40
C VAL A 38 -2.02 -0.45 10.89
N TYR A 39 -3.20 -0.78 11.41
CA TYR A 39 -3.98 -1.91 10.89
C TYR A 39 -4.42 -1.70 9.43
N LEU A 40 -4.89 -0.49 9.08
CA LEU A 40 -5.22 -0.17 7.70
C LEU A 40 -4.02 -0.35 6.76
N PHE A 41 -2.83 0.08 7.18
CA PHE A 41 -1.60 -0.12 6.41
C PHE A 41 -1.26 -1.60 6.24
N ALA A 42 -1.34 -2.39 7.31
CA ALA A 42 -1.06 -3.83 7.24
C ALA A 42 -2.04 -4.56 6.30
N ILE A 43 -3.35 -4.27 6.41
CA ILE A 43 -4.38 -4.81 5.51
C ILE A 43 -4.11 -4.38 4.06
N TRP A 44 -3.82 -3.09 3.84
CA TRP A 44 -3.50 -2.56 2.53
C TRP A 44 -2.28 -3.24 1.92
N PHE A 45 -1.24 -3.52 2.72
CA PHE A 45 -0.03 -4.22 2.28
C PHE A 45 -0.33 -5.63 1.78
N ILE A 46 -1.16 -6.38 2.51
CA ILE A 46 -1.60 -7.73 2.13
C ILE A 46 -2.42 -7.68 0.83
N ILE A 47 -3.41 -6.80 0.76
CA ILE A 47 -4.27 -6.64 -0.42
C ILE A 47 -3.43 -6.28 -1.65
N ASN A 48 -2.50 -5.34 -1.50
CA ASN A 48 -1.61 -4.94 -2.58
C ASN A 48 -0.70 -6.08 -3.05
N ALA A 49 -0.12 -6.85 -2.12
CA ALA A 49 0.71 -8.01 -2.45
C ALA A 49 -0.10 -9.09 -3.21
N LEU A 50 -1.34 -9.34 -2.79
CA LEU A 50 -2.24 -10.25 -3.50
C LEU A 50 -2.52 -9.79 -4.92
N PHE A 51 -2.85 -8.51 -5.13
CA PHE A 51 -3.06 -7.97 -6.48
C PHE A 51 -1.80 -8.00 -7.34
N ASN A 52 -0.64 -7.73 -6.75
CA ASN A 52 0.63 -7.78 -7.46
C ASN A 52 0.98 -9.20 -7.95
N MET A 53 0.58 -10.27 -7.25
CA MET A 53 0.79 -11.64 -7.74
C MET A 53 0.05 -11.93 -9.04
N PHE A 54 -1.08 -11.26 -9.30
CA PHE A 54 -1.86 -11.42 -10.54
C PHE A 54 -1.45 -10.42 -11.63
N THR A 55 -0.64 -9.41 -11.29
CA THR A 55 -0.30 -8.31 -12.19
C THR A 55 1.13 -8.49 -12.70
N VAL A 56 1.27 -8.93 -13.95
CA VAL A 56 2.58 -9.11 -14.58
C VAL A 56 3.11 -7.75 -15.05
N THR A 57 4.22 -7.29 -14.45
CA THR A 57 4.86 -6.05 -14.85
C THR A 57 5.51 -6.17 -16.25
N PRO A 58 5.73 -5.06 -16.99
CA PRO A 58 6.40 -5.11 -18.30
C PRO A 58 7.78 -5.78 -18.27
N LEU A 59 8.49 -5.65 -17.14
CA LEU A 59 9.80 -6.29 -16.89
C LEU A 59 9.67 -7.81 -16.76
N GLU A 60 8.62 -8.29 -16.10
CA GLU A 60 8.33 -9.71 -15.93
C GLU A 60 7.90 -10.39 -17.24
N LYS A 61 7.25 -9.65 -18.15
CA LYS A 61 6.97 -10.16 -19.50
C LYS A 61 8.24 -10.44 -20.31
N SER A 62 9.29 -9.64 -20.10
CA SER A 62 10.55 -9.79 -20.83
C SER A 62 11.42 -10.93 -20.30
N ASN A 63 11.33 -11.25 -19.00
CA ASN A 63 12.13 -12.30 -18.39
C ASN A 63 11.38 -12.98 -17.24
N LYS A 64 11.10 -14.27 -17.40
CA LYS A 64 10.39 -15.12 -16.43
C LYS A 64 11.07 -15.16 -15.06
N GLY A 65 12.38 -14.94 -14.98
CA GLY A 65 13.11 -14.88 -13.70
C GLY A 65 12.63 -13.74 -12.80
N PHE A 66 12.35 -12.57 -13.37
CA PHE A 66 11.80 -11.44 -12.58
C PHE A 66 10.40 -11.74 -12.06
N HIS A 67 9.60 -12.50 -12.80
CA HIS A 67 8.27 -12.89 -12.34
C HIS A 67 8.33 -13.80 -11.11
N ILE A 68 9.24 -14.77 -11.10
CA ILE A 68 9.44 -15.67 -9.95
C ILE A 68 9.90 -14.88 -8.71
N ILE A 69 10.84 -13.95 -8.89
CA ILE A 69 11.32 -13.08 -7.79
C ILE A 69 10.16 -12.23 -7.25
N SER A 70 9.37 -11.61 -8.14
CA SER A 70 8.20 -10.80 -7.77
C SER A 70 7.19 -11.61 -6.96
N VAL A 71 6.86 -12.83 -7.39
CA VAL A 71 5.96 -13.74 -6.67
C VAL A 71 6.50 -14.08 -5.28
N ILE A 72 7.78 -14.41 -5.16
CA ILE A 72 8.42 -14.71 -3.86
C ILE A 72 8.36 -13.48 -2.92
N LEU A 73 8.68 -12.29 -3.44
CA LEU A 73 8.59 -11.04 -2.69
C LEU A 73 7.17 -10.76 -2.22
N ASN A 74 6.16 -11.00 -3.04
CA ASN A 74 4.75 -10.84 -2.65
C ASN A 74 4.35 -11.85 -1.56
N ILE A 75 4.79 -13.11 -1.62
CA ILE A 75 4.54 -14.09 -0.55
C ILE A 75 5.15 -13.62 0.78
N ILE A 76 6.41 -13.16 0.75
CA ILE A 76 7.08 -12.59 1.92
C ILE A 76 6.28 -11.39 2.47
N THR A 77 5.83 -10.52 1.58
CA THR A 77 5.03 -9.33 1.90
C THR A 77 3.72 -9.69 2.60
N ILE A 78 3.02 -10.75 2.16
CA ILE A 78 1.80 -11.25 2.80
C ILE A 78 2.10 -11.77 4.20
N ILE A 79 3.17 -12.56 4.36
CA ILE A 79 3.57 -13.11 5.67
C ILE A 79 3.89 -11.96 6.64
N PHE A 80 4.67 -10.97 6.20
CA PHE A 80 4.91 -9.77 6.99
C PHE A 80 3.61 -9.05 7.34
N GLY A 81 2.74 -8.80 6.35
CA GLY A 81 1.44 -8.18 6.59
C GLY A 81 0.63 -8.88 7.67
N ILE A 82 0.58 -10.23 7.66
CA ILE A 82 -0.11 -11.01 8.69
C ILE A 82 0.55 -10.83 10.07
N ILE A 83 1.88 -10.89 10.16
CA ILE A 83 2.62 -10.65 11.42
C ILE A 83 2.31 -9.25 11.98
N LEU A 84 2.25 -8.25 11.10
CA LEU A 84 1.97 -6.87 11.46
C LEU A 84 0.55 -6.69 12.04
N LEU A 85 -0.43 -7.51 11.63
CA LEU A 85 -1.77 -7.52 12.22
C LEU A 85 -1.80 -8.03 13.66
N PHE A 86 -0.84 -8.85 14.08
CA PHE A 86 -0.75 -9.34 15.45
C PHE A 86 0.15 -8.48 16.34
N ASN A 87 1.00 -7.63 15.75
CA ASN A 87 1.89 -6.73 16.48
C ASN A 87 1.88 -5.32 15.87
N PRO A 88 0.93 -4.45 16.29
CA PRO A 88 0.80 -3.11 15.73
C PRO A 88 2.01 -2.22 16.03
N LEU A 89 2.74 -2.46 17.12
CA LEU A 89 3.96 -1.68 17.40
C LEU A 89 5.04 -1.96 16.35
N MET A 90 5.28 -3.24 16.04
CA MET A 90 6.20 -3.63 14.96
C MET A 90 5.75 -3.05 13.62
N ALA A 91 4.45 -3.04 13.35
CA ALA A 91 3.87 -2.50 12.13
C ALA A 91 4.11 -1.00 11.98
N ALA A 92 3.94 -0.22 13.05
CA ALA A 92 4.26 1.20 13.04
C ALA A 92 5.75 1.45 12.71
N ILE A 93 6.65 0.69 13.32
CA ILE A 93 8.10 0.81 13.09
C ILE A 93 8.46 0.44 11.64
N LEU A 94 7.96 -0.69 11.13
CA LEU A 94 8.23 -1.11 9.75
C LEU A 94 7.72 -0.06 8.75
N VAL A 95 6.48 0.40 8.91
CA VAL A 95 5.91 1.43 8.03
C VAL A 95 6.76 2.71 8.07
N ALA A 96 7.20 3.14 9.24
CA ALA A 96 8.07 4.30 9.39
C ALA A 96 9.42 4.11 8.66
N ILE A 97 10.07 2.95 8.82
CA ILE A 97 11.34 2.64 8.14
C ILE A 97 11.15 2.61 6.61
N PHE A 98 10.11 1.94 6.12
CA PHE A 98 9.79 1.86 4.69
C PHE A 98 9.55 3.25 4.10
N MET A 99 8.69 4.07 4.74
CA MET A 99 8.39 5.42 4.27
C MET A 99 9.63 6.33 4.31
N SER A 100 10.45 6.21 5.35
CA SER A 100 11.71 6.95 5.45
C SER A 100 12.66 6.62 4.31
N ALA A 101 12.81 5.33 3.98
CA ALA A 101 13.63 4.89 2.86
C ALA A 101 13.11 5.41 1.51
N VAL A 102 11.79 5.36 1.29
CA VAL A 102 11.15 5.90 0.08
C VAL A 102 11.42 7.39 -0.06
N PHE A 103 11.18 8.17 1.00
CA PHE A 103 11.43 9.62 0.97
C PHE A 103 12.91 9.96 0.79
N PHE A 104 13.80 9.17 1.40
CA PHE A 104 15.24 9.34 1.22
C PHE A 104 15.66 9.14 -0.25
N ILE A 105 15.20 8.06 -0.89
CA ILE A 105 15.48 7.77 -2.31
C ILE A 105 14.89 8.86 -3.22
N ILE A 106 13.64 9.28 -2.97
CA ILE A 106 12.99 10.35 -3.74
C ILE A 106 13.76 11.66 -3.59
N GLY A 107 14.16 12.01 -2.36
CA GLY A 107 14.92 13.22 -2.08
C GLY A 107 16.27 13.24 -2.81
N ILE A 108 17.02 12.14 -2.74
CA ILE A 108 18.27 11.99 -3.51
C ILE A 108 18.01 12.12 -5.01
N THR A 109 16.95 11.47 -5.51
CA THR A 109 16.58 11.52 -6.93
C THR A 109 16.29 12.95 -7.39
N TYR A 110 15.63 13.76 -6.56
CA TYR A 110 15.39 15.18 -6.87
C TYR A 110 16.67 16.00 -6.89
N ILE A 111 17.59 15.78 -5.95
CA ILE A 111 18.89 16.45 -5.95
C ILE A 111 19.66 16.12 -7.23
N ILE A 112 19.71 14.84 -7.60
CA ILE A 112 20.39 14.39 -8.84
C ILE A 112 19.77 15.07 -10.07
N ARG A 113 18.44 15.07 -10.18
CA ARG A 113 17.72 15.66 -11.32
C ARG A 113 17.86 17.16 -11.43
N ALA A 114 18.10 17.86 -10.33
CA ALA A 114 18.36 19.30 -10.35
C ALA A 114 19.77 19.64 -10.83
N LEU A 115 20.71 18.69 -10.76
CA LEU A 115 22.12 18.84 -11.11
C LEU A 115 22.47 18.28 -12.50
N SER A 116 21.63 17.42 -13.08
CA SER A 116 21.77 16.84 -14.43
C SER A 116 21.15 17.72 -15.50
#